data_AF-A0AAW1JL39-F1
#
_entry.id   AF-A0AAW1JL39-F1
#
_cell.length_a   1.000
_cell.length_b   1.000
_cell.length_c   1.000
_cell.angle_alpha   90.00
_cell.angle_beta   90.00
_cell.angle_gamma   90.00
#
_symmetry.space_group_name_H-M   'P 1'
#
loop_
_entity.id
_entity.type
_entity.pdbx_description
1 polymer ?
#
loop_
_entity_poly.entity_id
_entity_poly.type
_entity_poly.pdbx_seq_one_letter_code
_entity_poly.pdbx_strand_id
1 'polypeptide(L)'
;MECHSTNEVTIRTLGHFPPDIWGDSFSDFGVAENLRMQEYLEEIEPLKEEVRAMLIDESMDCDTKMRLIDGVERLGLYYYFDDEIVRLLDQRFEETVARNFDLDGNLYDVACQFRTFRQHGYKMPCAVFNKFTNGKGKFKESLTNDERGMVSLYEAAHLRIKGEHILDEALLFATDFLRSEKPSTEQARHALKQASHLGIPRLESFHFIAFYEEDLSHDGTLLQLAKLEFNRMQLLYRQELNQFQRWCKEREFARKLGHVRQRIVESHFWALAMYYEPQYSFARVIVAKLILVIPILDDTYDAYGTFEELQLLTDAFDR
;
A
#
# COMPACT_ATOMS: atom_id res chain seq x y z
N MET A 1 21.31 -36.24 -55.59
CA MET A 1 21.03 -35.99 -54.17
C MET A 1 20.34 -34.64 -54.09
N GLU A 2 19.03 -34.65 -54.28
CA GLU A 2 18.19 -33.47 -54.05
C GLU A 2 18.03 -33.30 -52.54
N CYS A 3 18.39 -32.12 -52.05
CA CYS A 3 18.23 -31.76 -50.66
C CYS A 3 16.75 -31.41 -50.46
N HIS A 4 15.98 -32.33 -49.87
CA HIS A 4 14.61 -32.07 -49.45
C HIS A 4 14.65 -31.10 -48.26
N SER A 5 14.53 -29.79 -48.56
CA SER A 5 14.12 -28.78 -47.59
C SER A 5 12.65 -29.01 -47.26
N THR A 6 12.36 -29.87 -46.29
CA THR A 6 11.05 -29.91 -45.66
C THR A 6 10.87 -28.62 -44.86
N ASN A 7 10.11 -27.67 -45.42
CA ASN A 7 9.52 -26.59 -44.65
C ASN A 7 8.49 -27.21 -43.71
N GLU A 8 8.92 -27.74 -42.57
CA GLU A 8 8.02 -28.06 -41.48
C GLU A 8 7.41 -26.74 -41.00
N VAL A 9 6.11 -26.58 -41.25
CA VAL A 9 5.35 -25.46 -40.70
C VAL A 9 5.31 -25.65 -39.20
N THR A 10 6.13 -24.90 -38.46
CA THR A 10 6.08 -24.87 -37.01
C THR A 10 4.73 -24.28 -36.59
N ILE A 11 3.82 -25.14 -36.14
CA ILE A 11 2.52 -24.72 -35.61
C ILE A 11 2.76 -24.20 -34.20
N ARG A 12 2.72 -22.88 -34.02
CA ARG A 12 2.79 -22.25 -32.71
C ARG A 12 1.39 -22.11 -32.13
N THR A 13 1.23 -22.49 -30.88
CA THR A 13 0.09 -22.03 -30.09
C THR A 13 0.25 -20.51 -29.91
N LEU A 14 -0.87 -19.78 -29.88
CA LEU A 14 -0.87 -18.34 -29.59
C LEU A 14 -1.85 -18.08 -28.44
N GLY A 15 -1.37 -17.39 -27.42
CA GLY A 15 -2.22 -16.89 -26.34
C GLY A 15 -3.21 -15.84 -26.88
N HIS A 16 -4.50 -15.99 -26.54
CA HIS A 16 -5.53 -15.01 -26.89
C HIS A 16 -5.53 -13.89 -25.83
N PHE A 17 -4.47 -13.08 -25.83
CA PHE A 17 -4.28 -12.04 -24.83
C PHE A 17 -5.06 -10.76 -25.18
N PRO A 18 -5.79 -10.17 -24.22
CA PRO A 18 -6.44 -8.87 -24.42
C PRO A 18 -5.39 -7.78 -24.70
N PRO A 19 -5.72 -6.80 -25.58
CA PRO A 19 -4.82 -5.71 -25.92
C PRO A 19 -4.47 -4.87 -24.69
N ASP A 20 -3.43 -4.05 -24.83
CA ASP A 20 -3.14 -2.98 -23.88
C ASP A 20 -4.28 -1.96 -23.88
N ILE A 21 -4.84 -1.71 -22.70
CA ILE A 21 -5.94 -0.74 -22.51
C ILE A 21 -5.43 0.69 -22.34
N TRP A 22 -4.13 0.87 -22.08
CA TRP A 22 -3.52 2.16 -21.78
C TRP A 22 -2.92 2.81 -23.02
N GLY A 23 -2.38 2.02 -23.95
CA GLY A 23 -1.74 2.53 -25.16
C GLY A 23 -0.76 3.66 -24.84
N ASP A 24 -0.99 4.83 -25.44
CA ASP A 24 -0.11 5.99 -25.31
C ASP A 24 -0.51 6.98 -24.19
N SER A 25 -1.43 6.62 -23.29
CA SER A 25 -1.92 7.52 -22.23
C SER A 25 -0.84 8.13 -21.33
N PHE A 26 0.35 7.53 -21.23
CA PHE A 26 1.47 8.02 -20.44
C PHE A 26 2.67 8.48 -21.28
N SER A 27 2.50 8.58 -22.60
CA SER A 27 3.58 8.96 -23.53
C SER A 27 3.87 10.47 -23.53
N ASP A 28 2.93 11.27 -23.02
CA ASP A 28 3.07 12.70 -22.85
C ASP A 28 3.38 13.05 -21.39
N PHE A 29 4.62 13.48 -21.17
CA PHE A 29 5.09 14.10 -19.93
C PHE A 29 6.12 15.15 -20.30
N GLY A 30 5.83 16.42 -19.98
CA GLY A 30 6.57 17.56 -20.50
C GLY A 30 6.86 18.62 -19.46
N VAL A 31 7.07 19.85 -19.93
CA VAL A 31 7.47 20.99 -19.10
C VAL A 31 6.37 21.38 -18.10
N ALA A 32 5.11 21.30 -18.52
CA ALA A 32 3.97 21.68 -17.67
C ALA A 32 3.84 20.77 -16.44
N GLU A 33 3.93 19.45 -16.59
CA GLU A 33 3.87 18.51 -15.47
C GLU A 33 5.06 18.68 -14.53
N ASN A 34 6.26 18.95 -15.07
CA ASN A 34 7.43 19.24 -14.24
C ASN A 34 7.26 20.53 -13.44
N LEU A 35 6.76 21.60 -14.07
CA LEU A 35 6.49 22.86 -13.37
C LEU A 35 5.45 22.64 -12.27
N ARG A 36 4.37 21.92 -12.56
CA ARG A 36 3.33 21.60 -11.57
C ARG A 36 3.86 20.78 -10.40
N MET A 37 4.79 19.86 -10.64
CA MET A 37 5.45 19.10 -9.59
C MET A 37 6.30 19.99 -8.68
N GLN A 38 6.98 21.02 -9.23
CA GLN A 38 7.73 22.00 -8.43
C GLN A 38 6.81 22.89 -7.61
N GLU A 39 5.70 23.38 -8.20
CA GLU A 39 4.67 24.14 -7.47
C GLU A 39 4.16 23.34 -6.26
N TYR A 40 3.87 22.05 -6.43
CA TYR A 40 3.48 21.20 -5.30
C TYR A 40 4.56 21.10 -4.22
N LEU A 41 5.84 21.01 -4.57
CA LEU A 41 6.92 20.98 -3.57
C LEU A 41 6.97 22.28 -2.75
N GLU A 42 6.79 23.42 -3.40
CA GLU A 42 6.75 24.73 -2.74
C GLU A 42 5.53 24.85 -1.80
N GLU A 43 4.36 24.34 -2.21
CA GLU A 43 3.14 24.33 -1.39
C GLU A 43 3.22 23.33 -0.21
N ILE A 44 3.92 22.21 -0.38
CA ILE A 44 4.04 21.14 0.63
C ILE A 44 4.98 21.54 1.76
N GLU A 45 6.08 22.23 1.47
CA GLU A 45 7.13 22.52 2.45
C GLU A 45 6.60 23.20 3.73
N PRO A 46 5.81 24.30 3.67
CA PRO A 46 5.29 24.92 4.90
C PRO A 46 4.35 23.99 5.69
N LEU A 47 3.51 23.20 5.01
CA LEU A 47 2.59 22.26 5.65
C LEU A 47 3.36 21.11 6.33
N LYS A 48 4.45 20.66 5.70
CA LYS A 48 5.35 19.66 6.27
C LYS A 48 5.98 20.16 7.57
N GLU A 49 6.47 21.40 7.60
CA GLU A 49 7.02 21.99 8.84
C GLU A 49 5.96 22.17 9.93
N GLU A 50 4.73 22.54 9.56
CA GLU A 50 3.61 22.66 10.50
C GLU A 50 3.25 21.31 11.13
N VAL A 51 3.12 20.25 10.32
CA VAL A 51 2.88 18.89 10.82
C VAL A 51 4.03 18.39 11.68
N ARG A 52 5.29 18.70 11.32
CA ARG A 52 6.44 18.39 12.17
C ARG A 52 6.33 19.09 13.52
N ALA A 53 5.97 20.37 13.54
CA ALA A 53 5.76 21.12 14.77
C ALA A 53 4.67 20.50 15.65
N MET A 54 3.57 20.03 15.06
CA MET A 54 2.51 19.31 15.77
C MET A 54 3.01 17.98 16.37
N LEU A 55 3.81 17.21 15.64
CA LEU A 55 4.36 15.93 16.12
C LEU A 55 5.27 16.11 17.35
N ILE A 56 6.12 17.15 17.35
CA ILE A 56 7.08 17.41 18.42
C ILE A 56 6.51 18.23 19.59
N ASP A 57 5.25 18.66 19.52
CA ASP A 57 4.61 19.42 20.59
C ASP A 57 4.46 18.56 21.85
N GLU A 58 5.28 18.84 22.87
CA GLU A 58 5.27 18.15 24.16
C GLU A 58 3.99 18.38 24.96
N SER A 59 3.22 19.44 24.66
CA SER A 59 1.97 19.75 25.36
C SER A 59 0.78 18.92 24.87
N MET A 60 0.89 18.28 23.70
CA MET A 60 -0.14 17.44 23.13
C MET A 60 -0.31 16.16 23.94
N ASP A 61 -1.57 15.82 24.25
CA ASP A 61 -1.88 14.60 24.98
C ASP A 61 -1.52 13.34 24.17
N CYS A 62 -1.25 12.25 24.89
CA CYS A 62 -0.73 11.01 24.30
C CYS A 62 -1.68 10.41 23.26
N ASP A 63 -2.99 10.40 23.50
CA ASP A 63 -3.95 9.76 22.60
C ASP A 63 -4.11 10.59 21.32
N THR A 64 -4.14 11.92 21.41
CA THR A 64 -4.10 12.82 20.25
C THR A 64 -2.82 12.67 19.45
N LYS A 65 -1.67 12.58 20.11
CA LYS A 65 -0.37 12.38 19.45
C LYS A 65 -0.31 11.04 18.70
N MET A 66 -0.81 9.96 19.30
CA MET A 66 -0.88 8.66 18.65
C MET A 66 -1.85 8.65 17.46
N ARG A 67 -2.98 9.38 17.55
CA ARG A 67 -3.89 9.58 16.42
C ARG A 67 -3.25 10.39 15.29
N LEU A 68 -2.42 11.38 15.61
CA LEU A 68 -1.67 12.14 14.61
C LEU A 68 -0.65 11.26 13.88
N ILE A 69 0.13 10.45 14.62
CA ILE A 69 1.08 9.49 14.02
C ILE A 69 0.36 8.51 13.10
N ASP A 70 -0.75 7.93 13.56
CA ASP A 70 -1.57 7.02 12.76
C ASP A 70 -2.13 7.70 11.49
N GLY A 71 -2.59 8.95 11.62
CA GLY A 71 -3.04 9.75 10.49
C GLY A 71 -1.95 9.95 9.45
N VAL A 72 -0.75 10.37 9.88
CA VAL A 72 0.43 10.57 9.02
C VAL A 72 0.77 9.28 8.27
N GLU A 73 0.78 8.14 8.95
CA GLU A 73 1.08 6.83 8.34
C GLU A 73 0.03 6.42 7.31
N ARG A 74 -1.24 6.43 7.70
CA ARG A 74 -2.34 5.98 6.84
C ARG A 74 -2.53 6.88 5.63
N LEU A 75 -2.26 8.18 5.76
CA LEU A 75 -2.24 9.13 4.64
C LEU A 75 -1.01 8.98 3.72
N GLY A 76 -0.07 8.09 4.07
CA GLY A 76 1.10 7.79 3.26
C GLY A 76 2.14 8.91 3.28
N LEU A 77 2.23 9.64 4.40
CA LEU A 77 3.16 10.76 4.64
C LEU A 77 4.34 10.37 5.54
N TYR A 78 4.38 9.13 6.01
CA TYR A 78 5.37 8.61 6.94
C TYR A 78 6.83 8.99 6.62
N TYR A 79 7.26 8.84 5.36
CA TYR A 79 8.65 9.08 4.96
C TYR A 79 9.11 10.55 5.10
N TYR A 80 8.22 11.51 5.36
CA TYR A 80 8.60 12.88 5.71
C TYR A 80 8.99 13.06 7.18
N PHE A 81 8.59 12.13 8.03
CA PHE A 81 8.64 12.23 9.49
C PHE A 81 9.19 10.96 10.14
N ASP A 82 9.93 10.14 9.39
CA ASP A 82 10.44 8.83 9.83
C ASP A 82 11.22 8.94 11.15
N ASP A 83 12.20 9.85 11.21
CA ASP A 83 13.02 10.09 12.39
C ASP A 83 12.20 10.56 13.60
N GLU A 84 11.24 11.49 13.39
CA GLU A 84 10.36 11.97 14.45
C GLU A 84 9.45 10.86 14.96
N ILE A 85 8.81 10.10 14.07
CA ILE A 85 7.87 9.04 14.42
C ILE A 85 8.59 7.92 15.18
N VAL A 86 9.74 7.44 14.69
CA VAL A 86 10.50 6.38 15.35
C VAL A 86 10.86 6.80 16.78
N ARG A 87 11.41 8.01 16.96
CA ARG A 87 11.77 8.53 18.29
C ARG A 87 10.56 8.66 19.22
N LEU A 88 9.43 9.16 18.71
CA LEU A 88 8.21 9.33 19.50
C LEU A 88 7.62 7.97 19.91
N LEU A 89 7.65 6.99 19.00
CA LEU A 89 7.21 5.63 19.31
C LEU A 89 8.12 4.95 20.32
N ASP A 90 9.44 5.12 20.23
CA ASP A 90 10.40 4.56 21.20
C ASP A 90 10.08 5.07 22.62
N GLN A 91 10.01 6.40 22.78
CA GLN A 91 9.67 7.02 24.06
C GLN A 91 8.31 6.53 24.57
N ARG A 92 7.29 6.54 23.72
CA ARG A 92 5.94 6.16 24.11
C ARG A 92 5.87 4.69 24.51
N PHE A 93 6.58 3.81 23.81
CA PHE A 93 6.61 2.39 24.14
C PHE A 93 7.25 2.15 25.51
N GLU A 94 8.34 2.86 25.84
CA GLU A 94 8.96 2.79 27.17
C GLU A 94 7.98 3.20 28.28
N GLU A 95 7.23 4.29 28.09
CA GLU A 95 6.19 4.72 29.03
C GLU A 95 5.08 3.67 29.19
N THR A 96 4.64 3.07 28.09
CA THR A 96 3.64 1.99 28.11
C THR A 96 4.17 0.77 28.87
N VAL A 97 5.44 0.40 28.68
CA VAL A 97 6.09 -0.69 29.43
C VAL A 97 6.14 -0.36 30.92
N ALA A 98 6.51 0.87 31.29
CA ALA A 98 6.57 1.31 32.68
C ALA A 98 5.19 1.24 33.37
N ARG A 99 4.11 1.39 32.60
CA ARG A 99 2.72 1.24 33.05
C ARG A 99 2.19 -0.20 32.95
N ASN A 100 3.04 -1.20 32.71
CA ASN A 100 2.64 -2.60 32.50
C ASN A 100 1.59 -2.78 31.39
N PHE A 101 1.70 -2.00 30.31
CA PHE A 101 0.77 -2.00 29.18
C PHE A 101 -0.68 -1.65 29.56
N ASP A 102 -0.88 -0.95 30.68
CA ASP A 102 -2.17 -0.36 31.03
C ASP A 102 -2.38 0.92 30.22
N LEU A 103 -2.98 0.76 29.04
CA LEU A 103 -3.34 1.85 28.14
C LEU A 103 -4.65 2.50 28.59
N ASP A 104 -4.68 3.83 28.60
CA ASP A 104 -5.91 4.60 28.75
C ASP A 104 -6.72 4.57 27.43
N GLY A 105 -7.76 5.40 27.33
CA GLY A 105 -8.51 5.58 26.09
C GLY A 105 -9.59 4.53 25.82
N ASN A 106 -10.40 4.82 24.81
CA ASN A 106 -11.51 3.98 24.36
C ASN A 106 -11.01 2.86 23.42
N LEU A 107 -11.94 2.11 22.81
CA LEU A 107 -11.59 1.01 21.91
C LEU A 107 -10.78 1.48 20.70
N TYR A 108 -11.16 2.62 20.12
CA TYR A 108 -10.46 3.24 19.00
C TYR A 108 -9.02 3.61 19.37
N ASP A 109 -8.80 4.29 20.50
CA ASP A 109 -7.47 4.76 20.92
C ASP A 109 -6.51 3.58 21.18
N VAL A 110 -7.00 2.53 21.86
CA VAL A 110 -6.18 1.34 22.13
C VAL A 110 -5.90 0.54 20.87
N ALA A 111 -6.88 0.37 20.00
CA ALA A 111 -6.69 -0.35 18.74
C ALA A 111 -5.72 0.39 17.81
N CYS A 112 -5.80 1.72 17.77
CA CYS A 112 -4.86 2.59 17.08
C CYS A 112 -3.43 2.39 17.60
N GLN A 113 -3.20 2.62 18.90
CA GLN A 113 -1.88 2.45 19.52
C GLN A 113 -1.33 1.04 19.28
N PHE A 114 -2.14 0.01 19.52
CA PHE A 114 -1.74 -1.37 19.31
C PHE A 114 -1.26 -1.62 17.87
N ARG A 115 -2.02 -1.14 16.88
CA ARG A 115 -1.68 -1.31 15.47
C ARG A 115 -0.39 -0.58 15.12
N THR A 116 -0.26 0.71 15.45
CA THR A 116 0.94 1.52 15.17
C THR A 116 2.18 0.84 15.75
N PHE A 117 2.15 0.46 17.03
CA PHE A 117 3.30 -0.22 17.65
C PHE A 117 3.66 -1.54 16.95
N ARG A 118 2.67 -2.37 16.60
CA ARG A 118 2.96 -3.64 15.93
C ARG A 118 3.49 -3.48 14.52
N GLN A 119 2.97 -2.51 13.76
CA GLN A 119 3.46 -2.25 12.40
C GLN A 119 4.93 -1.81 12.41
N HIS A 120 5.36 -1.13 13.47
CA HIS A 120 6.75 -0.75 13.72
C HIS A 120 7.61 -1.83 14.40
N GLY A 121 7.06 -3.03 14.61
CA GLY A 121 7.82 -4.16 15.17
C GLY A 121 7.95 -4.17 16.69
N TYR A 122 7.30 -3.25 17.41
CA TYR A 122 7.26 -3.29 18.87
C TYR A 122 6.42 -4.49 19.36
N LYS A 123 6.87 -5.10 20.46
CA LYS A 123 6.22 -6.28 21.07
C LYS A 123 5.03 -5.89 21.94
N MET A 124 4.07 -5.17 21.36
CA MET A 124 2.84 -4.78 22.06
C MET A 124 1.97 -6.02 22.34
N PRO A 125 1.67 -6.34 23.62
CA PRO A 125 0.89 -7.53 23.94
C PRO A 125 -0.59 -7.34 23.62
N CYS A 126 -1.24 -8.38 23.09
CA CYS A 126 -2.69 -8.36 22.81
C CYS A 126 -3.56 -8.26 24.09
N ALA A 127 -2.98 -8.49 25.26
CA ALA A 127 -3.64 -8.36 26.55
C ALA A 127 -4.20 -6.95 26.84
N VAL A 128 -3.73 -5.92 26.13
CA VAL A 128 -4.28 -4.55 26.20
C VAL A 128 -5.79 -4.50 25.90
N PHE A 129 -6.30 -5.47 25.13
CA PHE A 129 -7.72 -5.55 24.81
C PHE A 129 -8.58 -6.20 25.91
N ASN A 130 -7.98 -6.80 26.95
CA ASN A 130 -8.73 -7.50 28.01
C ASN A 130 -9.78 -6.61 28.69
N LYS A 131 -9.50 -5.30 28.83
CA LYS A 131 -10.43 -4.33 29.44
C LYS A 131 -11.75 -4.17 28.68
N PHE A 132 -11.78 -4.55 27.40
CA PHE A 132 -12.96 -4.53 26.54
C PHE A 132 -13.73 -5.85 26.55
N THR A 133 -13.28 -6.86 27.30
CA THR A 133 -13.92 -8.17 27.40
C THR A 133 -14.83 -8.27 28.63
N ASN A 134 -15.79 -9.20 28.60
CA ASN A 134 -16.72 -9.48 29.69
C ASN A 134 -16.15 -10.43 30.77
N GLY A 135 -14.83 -10.64 30.81
CA GLY A 135 -14.16 -11.56 31.74
C GLY A 135 -14.30 -13.04 31.37
N LYS A 136 -15.15 -13.40 30.40
CA LYS A 136 -15.29 -14.77 29.84
C LYS A 136 -14.53 -14.91 28.51
N GLY A 137 -13.63 -13.97 28.20
CA GLY A 137 -12.88 -13.94 26.94
C GLY A 137 -13.73 -13.59 25.72
N LYS A 138 -14.82 -12.83 25.91
CA LYS A 138 -15.64 -12.27 24.81
C LYS A 138 -15.69 -10.76 24.89
N PHE A 139 -15.63 -10.06 23.76
CA PHE A 139 -15.82 -8.60 23.73
C PHE A 139 -17.23 -8.20 24.21
N LYS A 140 -17.31 -7.06 24.89
CA LYS A 140 -18.58 -6.51 25.41
C LYS A 140 -19.47 -6.05 24.25
N GLU A 141 -20.71 -6.51 24.20
CA GLU A 141 -21.69 -6.11 23.16
C GLU A 141 -21.93 -4.59 23.09
N SER A 142 -21.74 -3.88 24.21
CA SER A 142 -21.84 -2.42 24.29
C SER A 142 -20.89 -1.68 23.35
N LEU A 143 -19.80 -2.33 22.90
CA LEU A 143 -18.83 -1.77 21.96
C LEU A 143 -19.41 -1.60 20.55
N THR A 144 -20.49 -2.33 20.22
CA THR A 144 -21.13 -2.24 18.89
C THR A 144 -21.85 -0.91 18.64
N ASN A 145 -21.85 0.01 19.61
CA ASN A 145 -22.33 1.39 19.44
C ASN A 145 -21.23 2.34 18.92
N ASP A 146 -19.96 1.92 18.95
CA ASP A 146 -18.80 2.69 18.49
C ASP A 146 -18.29 2.11 17.18
N GLU A 147 -18.87 2.54 16.05
CA GLU A 147 -18.47 2.07 14.72
C GLU A 147 -16.97 2.31 14.46
N ARG A 148 -16.45 3.46 14.86
CA ARG A 148 -15.04 3.84 14.68
C ARG A 148 -14.12 2.89 15.47
N GLY A 149 -14.43 2.62 16.73
CA GLY A 149 -13.72 1.64 17.54
C GLY A 149 -13.78 0.22 16.98
N MET A 150 -14.93 -0.18 16.43
CA MET A 150 -15.10 -1.49 15.81
C MET A 150 -14.28 -1.67 14.54
N VAL A 151 -14.23 -0.65 13.67
CA VAL A 151 -13.35 -0.66 12.48
C VAL A 151 -11.88 -0.74 12.92
N SER A 152 -11.46 0.08 13.89
CA SER A 152 -10.07 0.03 14.39
C SER A 152 -9.72 -1.31 15.04
N LEU A 153 -10.63 -1.92 15.79
CA LEU A 153 -10.43 -3.26 16.37
C LEU A 153 -10.26 -4.32 15.28
N TYR A 154 -11.08 -4.26 14.22
CA TYR A 154 -10.97 -5.16 13.07
C TYR A 154 -9.59 -5.05 12.41
N GLU A 155 -9.12 -3.82 12.14
CA GLU A 155 -7.81 -3.56 11.54
C GLU A 155 -6.67 -4.03 12.43
N ALA A 156 -6.75 -3.77 13.74
CA ALA A 156 -5.77 -4.25 14.72
C ALA A 156 -5.72 -5.78 14.80
N ALA A 157 -6.85 -6.47 14.68
CA ALA A 157 -6.92 -7.93 14.78
C ALA A 157 -6.26 -8.66 13.60
N HIS A 158 -6.00 -7.98 12.47
CA HIS A 158 -5.20 -8.52 11.36
C HIS A 158 -3.70 -8.58 11.66
N LEU A 159 -3.22 -7.91 12.71
CA LEU A 159 -1.82 -7.97 13.19
C LEU A 159 -1.59 -9.08 14.23
N ARG A 160 -2.54 -10.00 14.37
CA ARG A 160 -2.45 -11.10 15.33
C ARG A 160 -1.38 -12.11 14.93
N ILE A 161 -0.75 -12.71 15.93
CA ILE A 161 0.15 -13.85 15.75
C ILE A 161 -0.44 -15.11 16.37
N LYS A 162 0.16 -16.27 16.07
CA LYS A 162 -0.32 -17.56 16.57
C LYS A 162 -0.34 -17.59 18.10
N GLY A 163 -1.47 -17.99 18.67
CA GLY A 163 -1.68 -18.10 20.13
C GLY A 163 -2.38 -16.90 20.76
N GLU A 164 -2.69 -15.85 20.00
CA GLU A 164 -3.38 -14.66 20.50
C GLU A 164 -4.90 -14.79 20.39
N HIS A 165 -5.48 -15.66 21.22
CA HIS A 165 -6.90 -15.98 21.18
C HIS A 165 -7.83 -14.77 21.37
N ILE A 166 -7.38 -13.73 22.09
CA ILE A 166 -8.15 -12.49 22.21
C ILE A 166 -8.30 -11.76 20.88
N LEU A 167 -7.28 -11.81 20.00
CA LEU A 167 -7.36 -11.19 18.68
C LEU A 167 -8.09 -12.06 17.67
N ASP A 168 -8.05 -13.39 17.83
CA ASP A 168 -8.93 -14.28 17.07
C ASP A 168 -10.40 -13.94 17.37
N GLU A 169 -10.73 -13.73 18.65
CA GLU A 169 -12.06 -13.33 19.07
C GLU A 169 -12.40 -11.88 18.67
N ALA A 170 -11.43 -10.96 18.72
CA ALA A 170 -11.59 -9.60 18.22
C ALA A 170 -11.94 -9.57 16.74
N LEU A 171 -11.23 -10.36 15.93
CA LEU A 171 -11.49 -10.45 14.50
C LEU A 171 -12.91 -10.98 14.26
N LEU A 172 -13.32 -12.05 14.95
CA LEU A 172 -14.67 -12.60 14.81
C LEU A 172 -15.74 -11.57 15.19
N PHE A 173 -15.61 -10.98 16.38
CA PHE A 173 -16.56 -9.99 16.90
C PHE A 173 -16.69 -8.77 15.99
N ALA A 174 -15.56 -8.23 15.53
CA ALA A 174 -15.56 -7.07 14.65
C ALA A 174 -16.04 -7.40 13.24
N THR A 175 -15.72 -8.59 12.71
CA THR A 175 -16.24 -9.05 11.42
C THR A 175 -17.76 -9.22 11.45
N ASP A 176 -18.31 -9.81 12.52
CA ASP A 176 -19.76 -9.99 12.68
C ASP A 176 -20.47 -8.63 12.73
N PHE A 177 -19.90 -7.65 13.42
CA PHE A 177 -20.39 -6.28 13.40
C PHE A 177 -20.34 -5.66 12.00
N LEU A 178 -19.20 -5.74 11.31
CA LEU A 178 -18.99 -5.14 9.98
C LEU A 178 -19.89 -5.77 8.90
N ARG A 179 -20.29 -7.05 9.07
CA ARG A 179 -21.24 -7.75 8.18
C ARG A 179 -22.70 -7.46 8.47
N SER A 180 -23.02 -6.86 9.61
CA SER A 180 -24.38 -6.49 9.96
C SER A 180 -24.85 -5.24 9.18
N GLU A 181 -26.11 -4.84 9.34
CA GLU A 181 -26.64 -3.60 8.75
C GLU A 181 -26.26 -2.34 9.54
N LYS A 182 -25.50 -2.48 10.64
CA LYS A 182 -25.14 -1.37 11.52
C LYS A 182 -24.12 -0.39 10.94
N PRO A 183 -23.03 -0.83 10.25
CA PRO A 183 -22.02 0.08 9.77
C PRO A 183 -22.55 0.98 8.65
N SER A 184 -22.36 2.28 8.82
CA SER A 184 -22.90 3.30 7.94
C SER A 184 -21.84 3.91 7.03
N THR A 185 -20.57 3.86 7.44
CA THR A 185 -19.45 4.53 6.77
C THR A 185 -18.88 3.72 5.60
N GLU A 186 -18.36 4.41 4.59
CA GLU A 186 -17.60 3.78 3.51
C GLU A 186 -16.32 3.12 4.03
N GLN A 187 -15.70 3.68 5.07
CA GLN A 187 -14.53 3.09 5.71
C GLN A 187 -14.82 1.69 6.27
N ALA A 188 -15.96 1.50 6.94
CA ALA A 188 -16.35 0.19 7.45
C ALA A 188 -16.57 -0.84 6.33
N ARG A 189 -17.21 -0.42 5.23
CA ARG A 189 -17.41 -1.27 4.04
C ARG A 189 -16.08 -1.65 3.38
N HIS A 190 -15.18 -0.68 3.26
CA HIS A 190 -13.84 -0.90 2.70
C HIS A 190 -13.02 -1.86 3.55
N ALA A 191 -12.97 -1.67 4.88
CA ALA A 191 -12.22 -2.53 5.80
C ALA A 191 -12.64 -4.01 5.69
N LEU A 192 -13.95 -4.27 5.57
CA LEU A 192 -14.45 -5.64 5.39
C LEU A 192 -14.02 -6.27 4.05
N LYS A 193 -13.91 -5.45 3.00
CA LYS A 193 -13.45 -5.90 1.68
C LYS A 193 -11.93 -6.12 1.66
N GLN A 194 -11.19 -5.20 2.26
CA GLN A 194 -9.73 -5.18 2.27
C GLN A 194 -9.27 -4.54 3.57
N ALA A 195 -8.66 -5.34 4.45
CA ALA A 195 -8.02 -4.80 5.64
C ALA A 195 -6.76 -4.01 5.23
N SER A 196 -6.54 -2.86 5.87
CA SER A 196 -5.46 -1.94 5.54
C SER A 196 -4.08 -2.61 5.65
N HIS A 197 -3.86 -3.44 6.68
CA HIS A 197 -2.58 -4.15 6.86
C HIS A 197 -2.29 -5.16 5.72
N LEU A 198 -3.32 -5.66 5.03
CA LEU A 198 -3.19 -6.62 3.94
C LEU A 198 -3.28 -5.95 2.56
N GLY A 199 -3.49 -4.63 2.52
CA GLY A 199 -3.64 -3.85 1.30
C GLY A 199 -2.32 -3.30 0.79
N ILE A 200 -2.32 -2.80 -0.44
CA ILE A 200 -1.17 -2.10 -1.00
C ILE A 200 -1.13 -0.70 -0.38
N PRO A 201 -0.05 -0.31 0.33
CA PRO A 201 -0.03 0.92 1.13
C PRO A 201 -0.53 2.15 0.38
N ARG A 202 -0.09 2.32 -0.88
CA ARG A 202 -0.46 3.47 -1.68
C ARG A 202 -1.94 3.51 -2.08
N LEU A 203 -2.56 2.36 -2.30
CA LEU A 203 -4.01 2.28 -2.55
C LEU A 203 -4.81 2.51 -1.28
N GLU A 204 -4.34 1.97 -0.16
CA GLU A 204 -4.98 2.19 1.14
C GLU A 204 -4.92 3.68 1.53
N SER A 205 -3.80 4.36 1.28
CA SER A 205 -3.71 5.82 1.49
C SER A 205 -4.67 6.62 0.61
N PHE A 206 -4.90 6.19 -0.64
CA PHE A 206 -5.89 6.84 -1.52
C PHE A 206 -7.30 6.78 -0.91
N HIS A 207 -7.73 5.60 -0.46
CA HIS A 207 -9.02 5.44 0.20
C HIS A 207 -9.08 6.19 1.53
N PHE A 208 -7.99 6.14 2.31
CA PHE A 208 -7.94 6.78 3.60
C PHE A 208 -7.99 8.31 3.53
N ILE A 209 -7.47 8.95 2.49
CA ILE A 209 -7.64 10.40 2.28
C ILE A 209 -9.13 10.78 2.26
N ALA A 210 -9.96 10.00 1.55
CA ALA A 210 -11.39 10.24 1.49
C ALA A 210 -12.08 10.03 2.86
N PHE A 211 -11.71 8.94 3.57
CA PHE A 211 -12.26 8.68 4.90
C PHE A 211 -11.85 9.73 5.93
N TYR A 212 -10.61 10.22 5.83
CA TYR A 212 -10.08 11.26 6.71
C TYR A 212 -10.77 12.60 6.46
N GLU A 213 -11.10 12.93 5.21
CA GLU A 213 -11.87 14.13 4.88
C GLU A 213 -13.31 14.10 5.43
N GLU A 214 -13.92 12.92 5.51
CA GLU A 214 -15.26 12.74 6.10
C GLU A 214 -15.26 12.77 7.65
N ASP A 215 -14.12 12.52 8.29
CA ASP A 215 -14.01 12.56 9.75
C ASP A 215 -14.12 14.01 10.27
N LEU A 216 -15.15 14.31 11.05
CA LEU A 216 -15.35 15.65 11.64
C LEU A 216 -14.22 16.10 12.58
N SER A 217 -13.37 15.18 13.02
CA SER A 217 -12.23 15.43 13.91
C SER A 217 -10.88 15.52 13.18
N HIS A 218 -10.87 15.49 11.85
CA HIS A 218 -9.62 15.53 11.09
C HIS A 218 -8.85 16.84 11.26
N ASP A 219 -7.53 16.74 11.19
CA ASP A 219 -6.64 17.88 11.09
C ASP A 219 -6.57 18.39 9.64
N GLY A 220 -6.93 19.67 9.44
CA GLY A 220 -7.02 20.28 8.12
C GLY A 220 -5.67 20.44 7.42
N THR A 221 -4.62 20.78 8.18
CA THR A 221 -3.25 20.91 7.67
C THR A 221 -2.74 19.57 7.16
N LEU A 222 -2.94 18.50 7.94
CA LEU A 222 -2.55 17.15 7.57
C LEU A 222 -3.31 16.65 6.33
N LEU A 223 -4.63 16.89 6.23
CA LEU A 223 -5.42 16.53 5.06
C LEU A 223 -4.94 17.27 3.80
N GLN A 224 -4.66 18.57 3.92
CA GLN A 224 -4.15 19.37 2.80
C GLN A 224 -2.79 18.86 2.34
N LEU A 225 -1.86 18.59 3.28
CA LEU A 225 -0.56 18.00 2.98
C LEU A 225 -0.71 16.66 2.24
N ALA A 226 -1.59 15.77 2.72
CA ALA A 226 -1.83 14.47 2.11
C ALA A 226 -2.33 14.59 0.66
N LYS A 227 -3.26 15.51 0.38
CA LYS A 227 -3.81 15.73 -0.97
C LYS A 227 -2.76 16.27 -1.94
N LEU A 228 -2.02 17.30 -1.54
CA LEU A 228 -0.97 17.89 -2.38
C LEU A 228 0.11 16.86 -2.67
N GLU A 229 0.56 16.15 -1.63
CA GLU A 229 1.59 15.14 -1.81
C GLU A 229 1.10 13.96 -2.66
N PHE A 230 -0.17 13.58 -2.52
CA PHE A 230 -0.73 12.52 -3.35
C PHE A 230 -0.70 12.87 -4.83
N ASN A 231 -1.07 14.10 -5.17
CA ASN A 231 -1.03 14.59 -6.54
C ASN A 231 0.40 14.74 -7.07
N ARG A 232 1.34 15.22 -6.23
CA ARG A 232 2.75 15.32 -6.60
C ARG A 232 3.34 13.94 -6.94
N MET A 233 3.09 12.95 -6.09
CA MET A 233 3.56 11.58 -6.33
C MET A 233 2.93 10.96 -7.57
N GLN A 234 1.65 11.25 -7.85
CA GLN A 234 1.03 10.81 -9.10
C GLN A 234 1.76 11.35 -10.34
N LEU A 235 2.22 12.61 -10.31
CA LEU A 235 3.05 13.18 -11.38
C LEU A 235 4.39 12.46 -11.50
N LEU A 236 5.03 12.13 -10.37
CA LEU A 236 6.29 11.36 -10.38
C LEU A 236 6.07 9.98 -11.03
N TYR A 237 5.02 9.27 -10.68
CA TYR A 237 4.72 7.96 -11.28
C TYR A 237 4.40 8.07 -12.78
N ARG A 238 3.72 9.14 -13.21
CA ARG A 238 3.49 9.42 -14.64
C ARG A 238 4.80 9.68 -15.38
N GLN A 239 5.76 10.37 -14.75
CA GLN A 239 7.10 10.57 -15.31
C GLN A 239 7.85 9.24 -15.46
N GLU A 240 7.78 8.37 -14.46
CA GLU A 240 8.38 7.03 -14.48
C GLU A 240 7.77 6.16 -15.59
N LEU A 241 6.43 6.14 -15.69
CA LEU A 241 5.71 5.45 -16.76
C LEU A 241 6.09 5.98 -18.14
N ASN A 242 6.22 7.30 -18.28
CA ASN A 242 6.65 7.91 -19.53
C ASN A 242 8.03 7.41 -19.98
N GLN A 243 9.00 7.40 -19.06
CA GLN A 243 10.34 6.87 -19.33
C GLN A 243 10.28 5.37 -19.68
N PHE A 244 9.46 4.61 -18.99
CA PHE A 244 9.31 3.17 -19.20
C PHE A 244 8.67 2.84 -20.54
N GLN A 245 7.61 3.55 -20.93
CA GLN A 245 6.98 3.41 -22.24
C GLN A 245 7.94 3.78 -23.37
N ARG A 246 8.70 4.87 -23.25
CA ARG A 246 9.74 5.26 -24.24
C ARG A 246 10.76 4.16 -24.43
N TRP A 247 11.28 3.60 -23.34
CA TRP A 247 12.22 2.47 -23.40
C TRP A 247 11.63 1.25 -24.12
N CYS A 248 10.36 0.89 -23.86
CA CYS A 248 9.69 -0.20 -24.57
C CYS A 248 9.53 0.09 -26.07
N LYS A 249 9.17 1.33 -26.43
CA LYS A 249 9.02 1.79 -27.82
C LYS A 249 10.34 1.77 -28.58
N GLU A 250 11.41 2.28 -27.98
CA GLU A 250 12.78 2.27 -28.56
C GLU A 250 13.29 0.85 -28.84
N ARG A 251 12.88 -0.12 -28.02
CA ARG A 251 13.21 -1.54 -28.22
C ARG A 251 12.27 -2.26 -29.19
N GLU A 252 11.20 -1.60 -29.62
CA GLU A 252 10.13 -2.14 -30.48
C GLU A 252 9.43 -3.37 -29.88
N PHE A 253 9.19 -3.36 -28.57
CA PHE A 253 8.63 -4.51 -27.84
C PHE A 253 7.31 -5.01 -28.45
N ALA A 254 6.35 -4.12 -28.71
CA ALA A 254 5.07 -4.51 -29.30
C ALA A 254 5.22 -5.19 -30.68
N ARG A 255 6.24 -4.80 -31.47
CA ARG A 255 6.50 -5.39 -32.79
C ARG A 255 7.24 -6.72 -32.68
N LYS A 256 8.27 -6.80 -31.84
CA LYS A 256 9.15 -7.98 -31.71
C LYS A 256 8.53 -9.08 -30.85
N LEU A 257 7.71 -8.70 -29.89
CA LEU A 257 7.07 -9.58 -28.92
C LEU A 257 5.54 -9.49 -29.03
N GLY A 258 5.01 -9.47 -30.26
CA GLY A 258 3.56 -9.37 -30.48
C GLY A 258 2.75 -10.57 -29.96
N HIS A 259 3.42 -11.67 -29.60
CA HIS A 259 2.79 -12.87 -29.04
C HIS A 259 2.60 -12.80 -27.51
N VAL A 260 3.24 -11.87 -26.81
CA VAL A 260 3.15 -11.75 -25.34
C VAL A 260 2.19 -10.64 -24.92
N ARG A 261 1.67 -10.75 -23.70
CA ARG A 261 0.84 -9.73 -23.05
C ARG A 261 1.59 -8.41 -22.93
N GLN A 262 0.98 -7.34 -23.41
CA GLN A 262 1.49 -5.98 -23.25
C GLN A 262 0.98 -5.41 -21.91
N ARG A 263 1.84 -5.45 -20.88
CA ARG A 263 1.48 -5.10 -19.48
C ARG A 263 2.47 -4.13 -18.84
N ILE A 264 2.82 -3.07 -19.57
CA ILE A 264 3.82 -2.08 -19.14
C ILE A 264 3.34 -1.33 -17.88
N VAL A 265 2.10 -0.85 -17.92
CA VAL A 265 1.53 -0.05 -16.82
C VAL A 265 1.31 -0.93 -15.58
N GLU A 266 0.83 -2.15 -15.76
CA GLU A 266 0.64 -3.11 -14.66
C GLU A 266 1.98 -3.52 -14.04
N SER A 267 3.04 -3.68 -14.84
CA SER A 267 4.38 -3.98 -14.34
C SER A 267 4.94 -2.84 -13.48
N HIS A 268 4.69 -1.58 -13.88
CA HIS A 268 5.04 -0.41 -13.07
C HIS A 268 4.18 -0.30 -11.81
N PHE A 269 2.88 -0.58 -11.90
CA PHE A 269 1.98 -0.63 -10.75
C PHE A 269 2.47 -1.65 -9.69
N TRP A 270 2.94 -2.82 -10.09
CA TRP A 270 3.53 -3.79 -9.16
C TRP A 270 4.84 -3.30 -8.56
N ALA A 271 5.68 -2.60 -9.31
CA ALA A 271 6.88 -1.95 -8.77
C ALA A 271 6.51 -0.88 -7.73
N LEU A 272 5.48 -0.09 -8.00
CA LEU A 272 4.93 0.91 -7.09
C LEU A 272 4.37 0.29 -5.81
N ALA A 273 3.73 -0.88 -5.90
CA ALA A 273 3.17 -1.57 -4.76
C ALA A 273 4.23 -2.03 -3.74
N MET A 274 5.49 -2.21 -4.17
CA MET A 274 6.59 -2.61 -3.29
C MET A 274 7.22 -1.45 -2.52
N TYR A 275 7.40 -0.29 -3.17
CA TYR A 275 7.92 0.92 -2.52
C TYR A 275 7.46 2.15 -3.29
N TYR A 276 6.68 3.00 -2.63
CA TYR A 276 6.02 4.14 -3.25
C TYR A 276 6.76 5.46 -2.99
N GLU A 277 7.72 5.48 -2.08
CA GLU A 277 8.41 6.68 -1.63
C GLU A 277 9.27 7.31 -2.75
N PRO A 278 9.37 8.64 -2.81
CA PRO A 278 10.01 9.34 -3.94
C PRO A 278 11.48 8.97 -4.15
N GLN A 279 12.24 8.69 -3.08
CA GLN A 279 13.66 8.30 -3.14
C GLN A 279 13.90 7.02 -3.94
N TYR A 280 12.89 6.16 -4.08
CA TYR A 280 13.00 4.90 -4.81
C TYR A 280 12.56 4.99 -6.28
N SER A 281 12.37 6.20 -6.82
CA SER A 281 11.91 6.39 -8.21
C SER A 281 12.74 5.63 -9.25
N PHE A 282 14.07 5.75 -9.18
CA PHE A 282 14.96 5.03 -10.08
C PHE A 282 14.84 3.51 -9.91
N ALA A 283 14.78 3.04 -8.66
CA ALA A 283 14.61 1.63 -8.35
C ALA A 283 13.27 1.08 -8.87
N ARG A 284 12.18 1.87 -8.82
CA ARG A 284 10.86 1.47 -9.35
C ARG A 284 10.93 1.25 -10.85
N VAL A 285 11.58 2.16 -11.59
CA VAL A 285 11.73 2.01 -13.05
C VAL A 285 12.54 0.76 -13.40
N ILE A 286 13.60 0.44 -12.65
CA ILE A 286 14.37 -0.80 -12.85
C ILE A 286 13.50 -2.02 -12.57
N VAL A 287 12.81 -2.05 -11.43
CA VAL A 287 12.03 -3.20 -11.03
C VAL A 287 10.80 -3.39 -11.91
N ALA A 288 10.17 -2.32 -12.40
CA ALA A 288 9.12 -2.40 -13.40
C ALA A 288 9.59 -3.09 -14.69
N LYS A 289 10.82 -2.79 -15.14
CA LYS A 289 11.44 -3.46 -16.29
C LYS A 289 11.71 -4.95 -16.01
N LEU A 290 12.17 -5.29 -14.81
CA LEU A 290 12.39 -6.68 -14.39
C LEU A 290 11.06 -7.45 -14.29
N ILE A 291 10.04 -6.85 -13.70
CA ILE A 291 8.68 -7.42 -13.62
C ILE A 291 8.15 -7.68 -15.02
N LEU A 292 8.34 -6.77 -15.97
CA LEU A 292 7.90 -6.95 -17.35
C LEU A 292 8.55 -8.14 -18.06
N VAL A 293 9.77 -8.55 -17.67
CA VAL A 293 10.43 -9.74 -18.23
C VAL A 293 9.70 -11.02 -17.84
N ILE A 294 9.09 -11.06 -16.65
CA ILE A 294 8.38 -12.24 -16.14
C ILE A 294 7.25 -12.68 -17.08
N PRO A 295 6.24 -11.85 -17.41
CA PRO A 295 5.17 -12.25 -18.32
C PRO A 295 5.67 -12.50 -19.74
N ILE A 296 6.77 -11.87 -20.18
CA ILE A 296 7.39 -12.17 -21.48
C ILE A 296 7.87 -13.62 -21.51
N LEU A 297 8.63 -14.03 -20.49
CA LEU A 297 9.11 -15.41 -20.38
C LEU A 297 7.93 -16.37 -20.20
N ASP A 298 7.03 -16.10 -19.26
CA ASP A 298 5.81 -16.90 -19.00
C ASP A 298 5.02 -17.16 -20.29
N ASP A 299 4.70 -16.12 -21.07
CA ASP A 299 3.97 -16.26 -22.33
C ASP A 299 4.77 -17.00 -23.40
N THR A 300 6.11 -16.84 -23.38
CA THR A 300 6.98 -17.58 -24.29
C THR A 300 6.96 -19.07 -23.98
N TYR A 301 7.05 -19.46 -22.70
CA TYR A 301 7.05 -20.86 -22.28
C TYR A 301 5.67 -21.52 -22.43
N ASP A 302 4.61 -20.82 -22.07
CA ASP A 302 3.27 -21.42 -21.99
C ASP A 302 2.49 -21.35 -23.30
N ALA A 303 2.76 -20.33 -24.13
CA ALA A 303 1.85 -19.94 -25.19
C ALA A 303 2.52 -19.59 -26.52
N TYR A 304 3.82 -19.89 -26.72
CA TYR A 304 4.50 -19.59 -27.98
C TYR A 304 5.63 -20.54 -28.40
N GLY A 305 6.57 -20.83 -27.48
CA GLY A 305 7.78 -21.59 -27.74
C GLY A 305 7.51 -23.07 -27.94
N THR A 306 8.24 -23.69 -28.86
CA THR A 306 8.30 -25.15 -28.97
C THR A 306 9.19 -25.75 -27.88
N PHE A 307 9.01 -27.03 -27.56
CA PHE A 307 9.81 -27.69 -26.52
C PHE A 307 11.32 -27.55 -26.77
N GLU A 308 11.76 -27.74 -28.02
CA GLU A 308 13.16 -27.63 -28.42
C GLU A 308 13.70 -26.19 -28.29
N GLU A 309 12.91 -25.17 -28.67
CA GLU A 309 13.28 -23.76 -28.49
C GLU A 309 13.38 -23.39 -27.01
N LEU A 310 12.45 -23.87 -26.18
CA LEU A 310 12.41 -23.59 -24.75
C LEU A 310 13.54 -24.27 -23.99
N GLN A 311 13.96 -25.46 -24.41
CA GLN A 311 15.13 -26.12 -23.88
C GLN A 311 16.40 -25.31 -24.15
N LEU A 312 16.57 -24.81 -25.37
CA LEU A 312 17.70 -23.93 -25.72
C LEU A 312 17.67 -22.61 -24.93
N LEU A 313 16.48 -22.05 -24.70
CA LEU A 313 16.31 -20.84 -23.91
C LEU A 313 16.66 -21.08 -22.43
N THR A 314 16.22 -22.20 -21.85
CA THR A 314 16.56 -22.61 -20.47
C THR A 314 18.06 -22.79 -20.33
N ASP A 315 18.69 -23.56 -21.22
CA ASP A 315 20.13 -23.78 -21.24
C ASP A 315 20.92 -22.47 -21.41
N ALA A 316 20.34 -21.45 -22.05
CA ALA A 316 20.98 -20.15 -22.18
C ALA A 316 20.97 -19.32 -20.89
N PHE A 317 19.95 -19.47 -20.04
CA PHE A 317 19.90 -18.83 -18.72
C PHE A 317 20.78 -19.52 -17.68
N ASP A 318 21.01 -20.84 -17.82
CA ASP A 318 21.83 -21.63 -16.89
C ASP A 318 23.35 -21.48 -17.09
N ARG A 319 23.79 -20.86 -18.20
CA ARG A 319 25.22 -20.66 -18.54
C ARG A 319 25.80 -19.36 -17.99
#